data_AF-A0A174ZFR1-F1
#
_entry.id   AF-A0A174ZFR1-F1
#
_cell.length_a   1.000
_cell.length_b   1.000
_cell.length_c   1.000
_cell.angle_alpha   90.00
_cell.angle_beta   90.00
_cell.angle_gamma   90.00
#
_symmetry.space_group_name_H-M   'P 1'
#
loop_
_entity.id
_entity.type
_entity.pdbx_description
1 polymer ?
#
loop_
_entity_poly.entity_id
_entity_poly.type
_entity_poly.pdbx_seq_one_letter_code
_entity_poly.pdbx_strand_id
1 'polypeptide(L)' 'MLTAERRGIEAGRKIGREEGETLGVSRINQLILELSKLGRTDDIVKAAADKEYQKTLLKEFDL' A
#
# COMPACT_ATOMS: atom_id res chain seq x y z
N MET A 1 -7.54 -36.24 -0.57
CA MET A 1 -8.40 -35.03 -0.52
C MET A 1 -7.70 -33.84 0.17
N LEU A 2 -6.93 -34.05 1.25
CA LEU A 2 -6.18 -33.01 2.00
C LEU A 2 -5.18 -32.14 1.19
N THR A 3 -4.72 -32.58 0.02
CA THR A 3 -3.70 -31.88 -0.78
C THR A 3 -4.27 -30.77 -1.67
N ALA A 4 -5.51 -30.89 -2.15
CA ALA A 4 -6.12 -29.88 -3.01
C ALA A 4 -6.55 -28.64 -2.21
N GLU A 5 -7.15 -28.83 -1.02
CA GLU A 5 -7.52 -27.75 -0.11
C GLU A 5 -6.30 -26.95 0.37
N ARG A 6 -5.21 -27.63 0.74
CA ARG A 6 -3.96 -26.98 1.16
C ARG A 6 -3.35 -26.15 0.03
N ARG A 7 -3.37 -26.65 -1.22
CA ARG A 7 -2.94 -25.90 -2.41
C ARG A 7 -3.83 -24.69 -2.68
N GLY A 8 -5.15 -24.82 -2.50
CA GLY A 8 -6.10 -23.70 -2.65
C GLY A 8 -5.84 -22.57 -1.67
N ILE A 9 -5.62 -22.89 -0.38
CA ILE A 9 -5.30 -21.89 0.65
C ILE A 9 -3.97 -21.20 0.36
N GLU A 10 -2.96 -21.96 -0.05
CA GLU A 10 -1.63 -21.43 -0.36
C GLU A 10 -1.65 -20.52 -1.60
N ALA A 11 -2.36 -20.93 -2.65
CA ALA A 11 -2.59 -20.10 -3.84
C ALA A 11 -3.35 -18.81 -3.49
N GLY A 12 -4.41 -18.90 -2.68
CA GLY A 12 -5.16 -17.73 -2.23
C GLY A 12 -4.30 -16.76 -1.41
N ARG A 13 -3.45 -17.27 -0.52
CA ARG A 13 -2.49 -16.43 0.24
C ARG A 13 -1.47 -15.75 -0.67
N LYS A 14 -0.98 -16.46 -1.69
CA LYS A 14 -0.03 -15.90 -2.65
C LYS A 14 -0.66 -14.77 -3.45
N ILE A 15 -1.84 -15.01 -4.02
CA ILE A 15 -2.59 -14.01 -4.80
C ILE A 15 -2.90 -12.79 -3.93
N GLY A 16 -3.42 -12.99 -2.70
CA GLY A 16 -3.74 -11.87 -1.82
C GLY A 16 -2.52 -11.04 -1.41
N ARG A 17 -1.32 -11.64 -1.32
CA ARG A 17 -0.08 -10.89 -1.11
C ARG A 17 0.30 -10.09 -2.34
N GLU A 18 0.24 -10.68 -3.54
CA GLU A 18 0.58 -10.01 -4.81
C GLU A 18 -0.37 -8.83 -5.10
N GLU A 19 -1.68 -9.02 -4.89
CA GLU A 19 -2.68 -7.96 -5.02
C GLU A 19 -2.46 -6.86 -3.96
N GLY A 20 -2.22 -7.25 -2.71
CA GLY A 20 -1.97 -6.30 -1.62
C GLY A 20 -0.71 -5.45 -1.86
N GLU A 21 0.36 -6.05 -2.38
CA GLU A 21 1.59 -5.35 -2.75
C GLU A 21 1.35 -4.37 -3.90
N THR A 22 0.64 -4.81 -4.95
CA THR A 22 0.30 -3.96 -6.10
C THR A 22 -0.56 -2.76 -5.69
N LEU A 23 -1.61 -3.00 -4.90
CA LEU A 23 -2.49 -1.94 -4.37
C LEU A 23 -1.73 -0.99 -3.45
N GLY A 24 -0.84 -1.53 -2.62
CA GLY A 24 0.02 -0.74 -1.74
C GLY A 24 0.92 0.22 -2.54
N VAL A 25 1.63 -0.29 -3.54
CA VAL A 25 2.48 0.53 -4.41
C VAL A 25 1.68 1.62 -5.13
N SER A 26 0.50 1.28 -5.66
CA SER A 26 -0.39 2.25 -6.33
C SER A 26 -0.79 3.40 -5.40
N ARG A 27 -1.25 3.10 -4.18
CA ARG A 27 -1.66 4.10 -3.18
C ARG A 27 -0.52 5.02 -2.78
N ILE A 28 0.68 4.47 -2.54
CA ILE A 28 1.85 5.27 -2.16
C ILE A 28 2.28 6.18 -3.31
N ASN A 29 2.27 5.68 -4.55
CA ASN A 29 2.60 6.51 -5.71
C ASN A 29 1.60 7.66 -5.89
N GLN A 30 0.30 7.40 -5.71
CA GLN A 30 -0.72 8.45 -5.73
C GLN A 30 -0.48 9.49 -4.64
N LEU A 31 -0.18 9.05 -3.42
CA LEU A 31 0.13 9.95 -2.31
C LEU A 31 1.34 10.85 -2.63
N ILE A 32 2.43 10.27 -3.16
CA ILE A 32 3.63 11.02 -3.54
C ILE A 32 3.30 12.07 -4.62
N LEU A 33 2.47 11.72 -5.61
CA LEU A 33 2.06 12.65 -6.66
C LEU A 33 1.23 13.82 -6.10
N GLU A 34 0.25 13.55 -5.23
CA GLU A 34 -0.56 14.61 -4.63
C GLU A 34 0.26 15.54 -3.74
N LEU A 35 1.14 14.99 -2.90
CA LEU A 35 2.06 15.78 -2.09
C LEU A 35 3.01 16.62 -2.94
N SER A 36 3.51 16.05 -4.05
CA SER A 36 4.40 16.76 -4.98
C SER A 36 3.69 17.94 -5.66
N LYS A 37 2.44 17.77 -6.09
CA LYS A 37 1.63 18.86 -6.67
C LYS A 37 1.44 20.02 -5.70
N LEU A 38 1.35 19.73 -4.40
CA LEU A 38 1.18 20.72 -3.34
C LEU A 38 2.52 21.27 -2.80
N GLY A 39 3.66 20.80 -3.31
CA GLY A 39 5.00 21.19 -2.83
C GLY A 39 5.35 20.66 -1.44
N ARG A 40 4.62 19.66 -0.92
CA ARG A 40 4.78 19.08 0.42
C ARG A 40 5.90 18.04 0.48
N THR A 41 7.11 18.43 0.06
CA THR A 41 8.27 17.51 -0.04
C THR A 41 8.68 16.93 1.31
N ASP A 42 8.60 17.73 2.39
CA ASP A 42 8.91 17.25 3.75
C ASP A 42 7.95 16.14 4.20
N ASP A 43 6.68 16.23 3.80
CA ASP A 43 5.68 15.23 4.13
C ASP A 43 5.91 13.93 3.36
N ILE A 44 6.45 14.00 2.13
CA ILE A 44 6.89 12.81 1.38
C ILE A 44 7.99 12.08 2.16
N VAL A 45 9.02 12.82 2.59
CA VAL A 45 10.16 12.26 3.34
C VAL A 45 9.68 11.66 4.66
N LYS A 46 8.83 12.40 5.40
CA LYS A 46 8.30 11.94 6.68
C LYS A 46 7.40 10.72 6.51
N ALA A 47 6.53 10.69 5.49
CA ALA A 47 5.68 9.54 5.20
C ALA A 47 6.47 8.30 4.77
N ALA A 48 7.62 8.47 4.12
CA ALA A 48 8.50 7.36 3.77
C ALA A 48 9.16 6.73 5.02
N ALA A 49 9.41 7.53 6.07
CA ALA A 49 10.06 7.09 7.30
C ALA A 49 9.06 6.69 8.43
N ASP A 50 7.85 7.24 8.42
CA ASP A 50 6.83 7.05 9.46
C ASP A 50 5.52 6.52 8.87
N LYS A 51 5.23 5.26 9.23
CA LYS A 51 4.05 4.54 8.75
C LYS A 51 2.72 5.11 9.28
N GLU A 52 2.68 5.59 10.53
CA GLU A 52 1.43 6.16 11.08
C GLU A 52 1.17 7.54 10.48
N TYR A 53 2.24 8.29 10.21
CA TYR A 53 2.14 9.53 9.46
C TYR A 53 1.69 9.29 8.01
N GLN A 54 2.26 8.29 7.32
CA GLN A 54 1.80 7.87 5.99
C GLN A 54 0.32 7.50 5.96
N LYS A 55 -0.16 6.71 6.94
CA LYS A 55 -1.60 6.38 7.06
C LYS A 55 -2.47 7.61 7.28
N THR A 56 -1.98 8.60 8.02
CA THR A 56 -2.69 9.85 8.26
C THR A 56 -2.87 10.62 6.95
N LEU A 57 -1.81 10.72 6.15
CA LEU A 57 -1.87 11.35 4.84
C LEU A 57 -2.73 10.55 3.85
N LEU A 58 -2.63 9.22 3.83
CA LEU A 58 -3.51 8.39 2.99
C LEU A 58 -4.99 8.69 3.27
N LYS A 59 -5.38 8.84 4.54
CA LYS A 59 -6.74 9.27 4.92
C LYS A 59 -7.06 10.69 4.50
N GLU A 60 -6.10 11.62 4.61
CA GLU A 60 -6.27 13.02 4.20
C GLU A 60 -6.60 13.14 2.71
N PHE A 61 -5.98 12.30 1.87
CA PHE A 61 -6.18 12.27 0.41
C PHE A 61 -7.21 11.22 -0.06
N ASP A 62 -7.88 10.51 0.85
CA ASP A 62 -8.85 9.45 0.57
C ASP A 62 -8.27 8.31 -0.32
N LEU A 63 -7.05 7.86 0.00
CA LEU A 63 -6.28 6.82 -0.72
C LEU A 63 -6.22 5.47 0.01
#